data_AF-A0A957GVF5-F1
#
_entry.id   AF-A0A957GVF5-F1
#
_cell.length_a   1.000
_cell.length_b   1.000
_cell.length_c   1.000
_cell.angle_alpha   90.00
_cell.angle_beta   90.00
_cell.angle_gamma   90.00
#
_symmetry.space_group_name_H-M   'P 1'
#
loop_
_entity.id
_entity.type
_entity.pdbx_description
1 polymer ?
#
loop_
_entity_poly.entity_id
_entity_poly.type
_entity_poly.pdbx_seq_one_letter_code
_entity_poly.pdbx_strand_id
1 'polypeptide(L)'
;SAGDLIWEHYTDKWQIDWEYNKDNPQHRFRPWGFQPGHQTEWAKLLLILERYRPADWQLGRAEELFKTAVSASWDPQHGGLCYGLHPNGGLCDSDKYYWVQAETIAAAALLAQRTDNASYWQWYDTLWRYSWHHFIDHQHGAWYRILSRDNRKYSDEKSPAGKTDYHTIGACFEILRVL
;
A
#
# COMPACT_ATOMS: atom_id res chain seq x y z
N SER A 1 -2.48 12.76 -12.76
CA SER A 1 -1.15 13.18 -12.27
C SER A 1 -1.09 12.87 -10.78
N ALA A 2 0.02 13.08 -10.07
CA ALA A 2 0.05 12.86 -8.61
C ALA A 2 -0.88 13.82 -7.82
N GLY A 3 -1.48 14.82 -8.48
CA GLY A 3 -2.43 15.76 -7.86
C GLY A 3 -3.74 15.14 -7.38
N ASP A 4 -4.04 13.90 -7.75
CA ASP A 4 -5.25 13.18 -7.32
C ASP A 4 -4.97 12.15 -6.21
N LEU A 5 -3.75 12.06 -5.70
CA LEU A 5 -3.42 11.20 -4.56
C LEU A 5 -3.68 11.91 -3.22
N ILE A 6 -3.90 11.12 -2.18
CA ILE A 6 -4.10 11.60 -0.82
C ILE A 6 -2.72 11.91 -0.22
N TRP A 7 -2.48 13.19 0.08
CA TRP A 7 -1.28 13.63 0.77
C TRP A 7 -1.41 13.36 2.28
N GLU A 8 -0.29 13.30 2.99
CA GLU A 8 -0.26 12.91 4.41
C GLU A 8 -0.37 14.10 5.38
N HIS A 9 0.20 15.25 4.99
CA HIS A 9 0.47 16.34 5.92
C HIS A 9 -0.33 17.60 5.58
N TYR A 10 -1.11 18.07 6.55
CA TYR A 10 -1.96 19.25 6.40
C TYR A 10 -1.74 20.21 7.55
N THR A 11 -1.94 21.49 7.28
CA THR A 11 -2.00 22.53 8.31
C THR A 11 -3.29 22.40 9.14
N ASP A 12 -3.38 23.15 10.23
CA ASP A 12 -4.60 23.25 11.06
C ASP A 12 -5.84 23.73 10.28
N LYS A 13 -5.65 24.38 9.13
CA LYS A 13 -6.68 24.83 8.20
C LYS A 13 -6.94 23.86 7.05
N TRP A 14 -6.43 22.63 7.12
CA TRP A 14 -6.57 21.62 6.07
C TRP A 14 -5.98 22.01 4.71
N GLN A 15 -4.99 22.90 4.69
CA GLN A 15 -4.20 23.16 3.50
C GLN A 15 -3.04 22.15 3.45
N ILE A 16 -2.68 21.69 2.26
CA ILE A 16 -1.55 20.77 2.10
C ILE A 16 -0.26 21.45 2.60
N ASP A 17 0.46 20.76 3.48
CA ASP A 17 1.81 21.11 3.89
C ASP A 17 2.83 20.25 3.12
N TRP A 18 3.42 20.84 2.08
CA TRP A 18 4.39 20.19 1.22
C TRP A 18 5.79 20.07 1.83
N GLU A 19 6.08 20.81 2.89
CA GLU A 19 7.44 20.89 3.46
C GLU A 19 7.56 20.08 4.76
N TYR A 20 6.45 19.61 5.33
CA TYR A 20 6.42 18.79 6.54
C TYR A 20 7.33 17.56 6.43
N ASN A 21 8.38 17.49 7.26
CA ASN A 21 9.38 16.41 7.26
C ASN A 21 10.13 16.20 5.93
N LYS A 22 10.17 17.17 5.02
CA LYS A 22 10.92 17.06 3.76
C LYS A 22 12.41 16.78 3.97
N ASP A 23 13.00 17.37 5.01
CA ASP A 23 14.39 17.13 5.41
C ASP A 23 14.60 15.84 6.23
N ASN A 24 13.52 15.13 6.56
CA ASN A 24 13.53 13.82 7.24
C ASN A 24 12.48 12.88 6.61
N PRO A 25 12.66 12.49 5.34
CA PRO A 25 11.61 11.85 4.56
C PRO A 25 11.24 10.44 5.05
N GLN A 26 12.14 9.78 5.79
CA GLN A 26 11.94 8.44 6.35
C GLN A 26 11.46 8.45 7.80
N HIS A 27 10.88 9.57 8.27
CA HIS A 27 10.35 9.66 9.63
C HIS A 27 9.31 8.55 9.88
N ARG A 28 9.55 7.71 10.90
CA ARG A 28 8.84 6.44 11.16
C ARG A 28 7.30 6.49 11.07
N PHE A 29 6.69 7.58 11.55
CA PHE A 29 5.23 7.72 11.61
C PHE A 29 4.67 8.78 10.66
N ARG A 30 5.53 9.64 10.11
CA ARG A 30 5.13 10.80 9.31
C ARG A 30 6.14 11.02 8.18
N PRO A 31 6.35 10.00 7.33
CA PRO A 31 7.28 10.10 6.22
C PRO A 31 6.82 11.19 5.25
N TRP A 32 7.76 11.80 4.55
CA TRP A 32 7.44 12.76 3.49
C TRP A 32 7.15 12.03 2.17
N GLY A 33 6.28 12.60 1.34
CA GLY A 33 5.88 12.00 0.07
C GLY A 33 4.55 11.26 0.16
N PHE A 34 3.93 11.04 -1.01
CA PHE A 34 2.71 10.23 -1.09
C PHE A 34 3.05 8.78 -0.74
N GLN A 35 2.19 8.15 0.07
CA GLN A 35 2.35 6.76 0.49
C GLN A 35 1.44 5.86 -0.35
N PRO A 36 1.95 5.07 -1.31
CA PRO A 36 1.15 4.19 -2.16
C PRO A 36 0.29 3.22 -1.35
N GLY A 37 0.84 2.72 -0.23
CA GLY A 37 0.11 1.87 0.71
C GLY A 37 -1.17 2.52 1.20
N HIS A 38 -1.13 3.76 1.68
CA HIS A 38 -2.32 4.48 2.14
C HIS A 38 -3.34 4.71 1.01
N GLN A 39 -2.89 4.94 -0.23
CA GLN A 39 -3.82 5.09 -1.36
C GLN A 39 -4.61 3.80 -1.58
N THR A 40 -3.92 2.66 -1.54
CA THR A 40 -4.56 1.35 -1.72
C THR A 40 -5.38 0.93 -0.49
N GLU A 41 -4.96 1.31 0.72
CA GLU A 41 -5.77 1.14 1.92
C GLU A 41 -7.06 1.97 1.84
N TRP A 42 -7.00 3.21 1.36
CA TRP A 42 -8.19 4.01 1.09
C TRP A 42 -9.08 3.38 0.02
N ALA A 43 -8.51 2.84 -1.06
CA ALA A 43 -9.28 2.09 -2.05
C ALA A 43 -10.03 0.90 -1.41
N LYS A 44 -9.36 0.11 -0.56
CA LYS A 44 -9.98 -0.97 0.22
C LYS A 44 -11.11 -0.43 1.13
N LEU A 45 -10.84 0.64 1.89
CA LEU A 45 -11.82 1.22 2.82
C LEU A 45 -13.05 1.79 2.10
N LEU A 46 -12.89 2.39 0.92
CA LEU A 46 -14.00 2.87 0.09
C LEU A 46 -14.92 1.72 -0.34
N LEU A 47 -14.36 0.58 -0.73
CA LEU A 47 -15.15 -0.61 -1.10
C LEU A 47 -15.81 -1.27 0.11
N ILE A 48 -15.15 -1.28 1.27
CA ILE A 48 -15.78 -1.71 2.53
C ILE A 48 -16.95 -0.77 2.87
N LEU A 49 -16.78 0.55 2.75
CA LEU A 49 -17.86 1.51 2.99
C LEU A 49 -19.01 1.33 2.00
N GLU A 50 -18.71 1.15 0.72
CA GLU A 50 -19.70 0.90 -0.35
C GLU A 50 -20.58 -0.30 -0.01
N ARG A 51 -20.00 -1.39 0.53
CA ARG A 51 -20.74 -2.59 0.98
C ARG A 51 -21.87 -2.27 1.96
N TYR A 52 -21.72 -1.27 2.81
CA TYR A 52 -22.70 -0.91 3.86
C TYR A 52 -23.52 0.34 3.55
N ARG A 53 -22.93 1.29 2.81
CA ARG A 53 -23.53 2.57 2.43
C ARG A 53 -23.07 2.93 1.01
N PRO A 54 -23.71 2.36 -0.02
CA PRO A 54 -23.33 2.61 -1.40
C PRO A 54 -23.50 4.09 -1.80
N ALA A 55 -22.52 4.60 -2.53
CA ALA A 55 -22.56 5.89 -3.20
C ALA A 55 -21.77 5.82 -4.52
N ASP A 56 -22.30 6.47 -5.56
CA ASP A 56 -21.84 6.31 -6.95
C ASP A 56 -20.35 6.66 -7.19
N TRP A 57 -19.75 7.45 -6.30
CA TRP A 57 -18.37 7.93 -6.45
C TRP A 57 -17.32 6.96 -5.88
N GLN A 58 -17.69 6.05 -4.99
CA GLN A 58 -16.74 5.26 -4.19
C GLN A 58 -15.89 4.33 -5.06
N LEU A 59 -16.54 3.58 -5.96
CA LEU A 59 -15.85 2.63 -6.84
C LEU A 59 -14.87 3.35 -7.77
N GLY A 60 -15.33 4.40 -8.48
CA GLY A 60 -14.48 5.16 -9.38
C GLY A 60 -13.24 5.70 -8.67
N ARG A 61 -13.43 6.25 -7.46
CA ARG A 61 -12.33 6.77 -6.65
C ARG A 61 -11.37 5.67 -6.16
N ALA A 62 -11.89 4.51 -5.78
CA ALA A 62 -11.07 3.36 -5.38
C ALA A 62 -10.20 2.86 -6.54
N GLU A 63 -10.76 2.75 -7.75
CA GLU A 63 -10.01 2.37 -8.95
C GLU A 63 -8.91 3.38 -9.29
N GLU A 64 -9.19 4.68 -9.21
CA GLU A 64 -8.22 5.75 -9.46
C GLU A 64 -7.03 5.70 -8.50
N LEU A 65 -7.31 5.61 -7.19
CA LEU A 65 -6.28 5.54 -6.15
C LEU A 65 -5.40 4.31 -6.34
N PHE A 66 -6.02 3.14 -6.56
CA PHE A 66 -5.29 1.89 -6.77
C PHE A 66 -4.40 1.96 -8.02
N LYS A 67 -4.98 2.29 -9.19
CA LYS A 67 -4.25 2.32 -10.47
C LYS A 67 -3.08 3.29 -10.42
N THR A 68 -3.31 4.49 -9.87
CA THR A 68 -2.28 5.53 -9.79
C THR A 68 -1.15 5.11 -8.84
N ALA A 69 -1.49 4.60 -7.65
CA ALA A 69 -0.50 4.17 -6.68
C ALA A 69 0.34 2.99 -7.17
N VAL A 70 -0.29 1.95 -7.71
CA VAL A 70 0.41 0.76 -8.20
C VAL A 70 1.29 1.09 -9.40
N SER A 71 0.77 1.85 -10.38
CA SER A 71 1.55 2.23 -11.56
C SER A 71 2.76 3.09 -11.22
N ALA A 72 2.68 3.94 -10.18
CA ALA A 72 3.77 4.85 -9.82
C ALA A 72 4.81 4.21 -8.89
N SER A 73 4.46 3.14 -8.16
CA SER A 73 5.31 2.57 -7.11
C SER A 73 5.78 1.15 -7.35
N TRP A 74 5.22 0.42 -8.31
CA TRP A 74 5.70 -0.91 -8.68
C TRP A 74 7.14 -0.86 -9.22
N ASP A 75 8.02 -1.66 -8.64
CA ASP A 75 9.39 -1.83 -9.11
C ASP A 75 9.45 -2.98 -10.14
N PRO A 76 9.58 -2.71 -11.46
CA PRO A 76 9.61 -3.77 -12.47
C PRO A 76 10.90 -4.59 -12.45
N GLN A 77 11.97 -4.08 -11.83
CA GLN A 77 13.27 -4.76 -11.78
C GLN A 77 13.34 -5.75 -10.61
N HIS A 78 12.84 -5.36 -9.45
CA HIS A 78 12.95 -6.16 -8.22
C HIS A 78 11.60 -6.69 -7.69
N GLY A 79 10.48 -6.27 -8.28
CA GLY A 79 9.14 -6.53 -7.76
C GLY A 79 8.82 -5.72 -6.50
N GLY A 80 7.55 -5.74 -6.13
CA GLY A 80 7.04 -5.05 -4.93
C GLY A 80 6.81 -3.57 -5.12
N LEU A 81 5.95 -3.02 -4.28
CA LEU A 81 5.62 -1.60 -4.25
C LEU A 81 6.59 -0.85 -3.32
N CYS A 82 7.21 0.20 -3.86
CA CYS A 82 8.06 1.14 -3.13
C CYS A 82 7.25 2.02 -2.16
N TYR A 83 7.93 2.53 -1.13
CA TYR A 83 7.27 3.17 0.01
C TYR A 83 6.78 4.60 -0.25
N GLY A 84 7.54 5.42 -0.97
CA GLY A 84 7.25 6.85 -1.06
C GLY A 84 7.40 7.42 -2.46
N LEU A 85 6.47 8.28 -2.85
CA LEU A 85 6.48 9.00 -4.13
C LEU A 85 6.65 10.51 -3.93
N HIS A 86 7.49 11.10 -4.77
CA HIS A 86 7.68 12.55 -4.82
C HIS A 86 6.45 13.23 -5.48
N PRO A 87 6.03 14.45 -5.06
CA PRO A 87 4.87 15.13 -5.65
C PRO A 87 4.95 15.41 -7.16
N ASN A 88 6.17 15.53 -7.69
CA ASN A 88 6.42 15.72 -9.13
C ASN A 88 6.60 14.38 -9.89
N GLY A 89 6.40 13.25 -9.21
CA GLY A 89 6.61 11.91 -9.75
C GLY A 89 7.97 11.30 -9.38
N GLY A 90 8.07 9.98 -9.52
CA GLY A 90 9.25 9.22 -9.11
C GLY A 90 9.26 8.85 -7.63
N LEU A 91 10.22 8.00 -7.25
CA LEU A 91 10.36 7.48 -5.90
C LEU A 91 11.15 8.46 -5.03
N CYS A 92 10.66 8.75 -3.82
CA CYS A 92 11.43 9.39 -2.75
C CYS A 92 11.88 8.39 -1.68
N ASP A 93 11.21 7.23 -1.59
CA ASP A 93 11.64 6.10 -0.78
C ASP A 93 11.37 4.80 -1.54
N SER A 94 12.44 4.03 -1.80
CA SER A 94 12.40 2.78 -2.55
C SER A 94 12.35 1.53 -1.68
N ASP A 95 12.32 1.68 -0.36
CA ASP A 95 12.14 0.55 0.55
C ASP A 95 10.79 -0.11 0.32
N LYS A 96 10.73 -1.40 0.66
CA LYS A 96 9.55 -2.24 0.49
C LYS A 96 9.03 -2.54 1.89
N TYR A 97 7.77 -2.22 2.14
CA TYR A 97 7.13 -2.44 3.44
C TYR A 97 6.03 -3.48 3.37
N TYR A 98 5.96 -4.32 4.40
CA TYR A 98 5.00 -5.43 4.50
C TYR A 98 3.54 -4.98 4.38
N TRP A 99 3.20 -3.91 5.08
CA TRP A 99 1.83 -3.39 5.16
C TRP A 99 1.38 -2.81 3.82
N VAL A 100 2.29 -2.15 3.09
CA VAL A 100 1.99 -1.64 1.73
C VAL A 100 1.55 -2.80 0.85
N GLN A 101 2.31 -3.90 0.85
CA GLN A 101 1.96 -5.06 0.02
C GLN A 101 0.63 -5.68 0.45
N ALA A 102 0.43 -5.88 1.76
CA ALA A 102 -0.78 -6.49 2.31
C ALA A 102 -2.05 -5.68 1.99
N GLU A 103 -2.00 -4.35 2.19
CA GLU A 103 -3.12 -3.45 1.91
C GLU A 103 -3.45 -3.44 0.41
N THR A 104 -2.45 -3.42 -0.45
CA THR A 104 -2.69 -3.46 -1.89
C THR A 104 -3.23 -4.81 -2.36
N ILE A 105 -2.80 -5.94 -1.78
CA ILE A 105 -3.38 -7.25 -2.06
C ILE A 105 -4.88 -7.26 -1.72
N ALA A 106 -5.26 -6.76 -0.53
CA ALA A 106 -6.67 -6.71 -0.14
C ALA A 106 -7.48 -5.80 -1.07
N ALA A 107 -6.96 -4.62 -1.41
CA ALA A 107 -7.60 -3.71 -2.35
C ALA A 107 -7.79 -4.35 -3.74
N ALA A 108 -6.77 -5.07 -4.24
CA ALA A 108 -6.84 -5.77 -5.51
C ALA A 108 -7.95 -6.84 -5.51
N ALA A 109 -8.05 -7.66 -4.46
CA ALA A 109 -9.11 -8.67 -4.35
C ALA A 109 -10.52 -8.05 -4.33
N LEU A 110 -10.72 -7.00 -3.53
CA LEU A 110 -12.01 -6.31 -3.44
C LEU A 110 -12.38 -5.66 -4.78
N LEU A 111 -11.44 -4.98 -5.45
CA LEU A 111 -11.67 -4.39 -6.77
C LEU A 111 -11.98 -5.46 -7.82
N ALA A 112 -11.28 -6.59 -7.79
CA ALA A 112 -11.50 -7.69 -8.70
C ALA A 112 -12.91 -8.27 -8.56
N GLN A 113 -13.34 -8.55 -7.33
CA GLN A 113 -14.70 -9.02 -7.05
C GLN A 113 -15.76 -7.98 -7.40
N ARG A 114 -15.50 -6.70 -7.16
CA ARG A 114 -16.49 -5.64 -7.37
C ARG A 114 -16.70 -5.28 -8.85
N THR A 115 -15.68 -5.48 -9.70
CA THR A 115 -15.67 -5.01 -11.10
C THR A 115 -15.67 -6.12 -12.14
N ASP A 116 -15.46 -7.38 -11.75
CA ASP A 116 -15.18 -8.51 -12.65
C ASP A 116 -13.98 -8.27 -13.61
N ASN A 117 -13.13 -7.28 -13.31
CA ASN A 117 -11.98 -6.96 -14.12
C ASN A 117 -10.78 -7.84 -13.73
N ALA A 118 -10.44 -8.79 -14.60
CA ALA A 118 -9.35 -9.74 -14.39
C ALA A 118 -7.98 -9.12 -14.12
N SER A 119 -7.73 -7.87 -14.53
CA SER A 119 -6.45 -7.19 -14.26
C SER A 119 -6.19 -7.01 -12.75
N TYR A 120 -7.23 -6.88 -11.94
CA TYR A 120 -7.07 -6.79 -10.48
C TYR A 120 -6.68 -8.13 -9.85
N TRP A 121 -7.21 -9.26 -10.37
CA TRP A 121 -6.74 -10.60 -9.96
C TRP A 121 -5.28 -10.84 -10.37
N GLN A 122 -4.85 -10.33 -11.54
CA GLN A 122 -3.44 -10.41 -11.95
C GLN A 122 -2.53 -9.64 -10.98
N TRP A 123 -2.96 -8.46 -10.51
CA TRP A 123 -2.24 -7.71 -9.49
C TRP A 123 -2.23 -8.42 -8.14
N TYR A 124 -3.37 -8.96 -7.71
CA TYR A 124 -3.49 -9.79 -6.52
C TYR A 124 -2.45 -10.93 -6.53
N ASP A 125 -2.41 -11.72 -7.61
CA ASP A 125 -1.48 -12.84 -7.76
C ASP A 125 -0.01 -12.38 -7.80
N THR A 126 0.25 -11.26 -8.48
CA THR A 126 1.59 -10.69 -8.60
C THR A 126 2.13 -10.26 -7.23
N LEU A 127 1.31 -9.56 -6.44
CA LEU A 127 1.68 -9.08 -5.11
C LEU A 127 1.79 -10.22 -4.10
N TRP A 128 0.91 -11.23 -4.16
CA TRP A 128 1.05 -12.44 -3.35
C TRP A 128 2.33 -13.19 -3.68
N ARG A 129 2.64 -13.42 -4.95
CA ARG A 129 3.87 -14.12 -5.37
C ARG A 129 5.11 -13.40 -4.87
N TYR A 130 5.15 -12.08 -5.02
CA TYR A 130 6.23 -11.25 -4.49
C TYR A 130 6.35 -11.37 -2.97
N SER A 131 5.24 -11.18 -2.25
CA SER A 131 5.22 -11.20 -0.79
C SER A 131 5.56 -12.58 -0.23
N TRP A 132 5.07 -13.63 -0.86
CA TRP A 132 5.40 -15.01 -0.53
C TRP A 132 6.90 -15.28 -0.63
N HIS A 133 7.54 -14.79 -1.68
CA HIS A 133 8.97 -15.03 -1.89
C HIS A 133 9.86 -14.19 -0.97
N HIS A 134 9.49 -12.94 -0.68
CA HIS A 134 10.39 -11.99 -0.03
C HIS A 134 10.01 -11.59 1.41
N PHE A 135 8.73 -11.49 1.72
CA PHE A 135 8.26 -10.98 3.01
C PHE A 135 7.92 -12.06 4.01
N ILE A 136 7.34 -13.18 3.56
CA ILE A 136 6.90 -14.25 4.46
C ILE A 136 8.11 -15.04 4.94
N ASP A 137 8.29 -15.09 6.26
CA ASP A 137 9.30 -15.95 6.87
C ASP A 137 8.75 -17.38 6.97
N HIS A 138 9.17 -18.23 6.04
CA HIS A 138 8.75 -19.63 6.00
C HIS A 138 9.34 -20.50 7.12
N GLN A 139 10.35 -20.02 7.83
CA GLN A 139 10.98 -20.76 8.94
C GLN A 139 10.27 -20.48 10.27
N HIS A 140 9.91 -19.23 10.51
CA HIS A 140 9.36 -18.79 11.81
C HIS A 140 7.95 -18.21 11.73
N GLY A 141 7.35 -18.11 10.55
CA GLY A 141 6.07 -17.46 10.33
C GLY A 141 6.13 -15.94 10.43
N ALA A 142 4.97 -15.32 10.18
CA ALA A 142 4.79 -13.86 10.07
C ALA A 142 5.59 -13.23 8.91
N TRP A 143 5.45 -11.90 8.74
CA TRP A 143 6.10 -11.16 7.67
C TRP A 143 7.28 -10.33 8.22
N TYR A 144 8.36 -10.20 7.45
CA TYR A 144 9.40 -9.19 7.73
C TYR A 144 8.82 -7.78 7.63
N ARG A 145 9.32 -6.81 8.41
CA ARG A 145 8.77 -5.44 8.40
C ARG A 145 9.09 -4.69 7.11
N ILE A 146 10.35 -4.72 6.71
CA ILE A 146 10.91 -3.85 5.68
C ILE A 146 12.04 -4.58 4.96
N LEU A 147 12.16 -4.34 3.66
CA LEU A 147 13.29 -4.73 2.84
C LEU A 147 13.81 -3.51 2.08
N SER A 148 15.09 -3.53 1.73
CA SER A 148 15.65 -2.60 0.75
C SER A 148 15.00 -2.78 -0.62
N ARG A 149 15.27 -1.84 -1.54
CA ARG A 149 14.78 -1.92 -2.93
C ARG A 149 15.05 -3.27 -3.60
N ASP A 150 16.25 -3.82 -3.39
CA ASP A 150 16.71 -5.11 -3.91
C ASP A 150 16.34 -6.32 -3.03
N ASN A 151 15.33 -6.15 -2.17
CA ASN A 151 14.71 -7.18 -1.33
C ASN A 151 15.63 -7.79 -0.25
N ARG A 152 16.57 -7.01 0.29
CA ARG A 152 17.44 -7.44 1.40
C ARG A 152 16.90 -6.95 2.74
N LYS A 153 17.03 -7.79 3.77
CA LYS A 153 16.70 -7.41 5.15
C LYS A 153 17.73 -6.40 5.67
N TYR A 154 17.26 -5.39 6.39
CA TYR A 154 18.13 -4.46 7.13
C TYR A 154 18.63 -5.03 8.45
N SER A 155 17.82 -5.88 9.10
CA SER A 155 18.11 -6.50 10.39
C SER A 155 17.20 -7.71 10.63
N ASP A 156 17.39 -8.40 11.74
CA ASP A 156 16.50 -9.49 12.19
C ASP A 156 15.38 -9.00 13.12
N GLU A 157 15.23 -7.68 13.31
CA GLU A 157 14.10 -7.10 14.06
C GLU A 157 12.81 -7.19 13.23
N LYS A 158 12.15 -8.35 13.29
CA LYS A 158 10.93 -8.65 12.51
C LYS A 158 9.74 -7.78 12.92
N SER A 159 9.56 -7.53 14.21
CA SER A 159 8.38 -6.85 14.77
C SER A 159 8.76 -5.91 15.92
N PRO A 160 9.22 -4.68 15.61
CA PRO A 160 9.34 -3.61 16.60
C PRO A 160 7.95 -3.17 17.10
N ALA A 161 7.92 -2.34 18.14
CA ALA A 161 6.69 -1.72 18.63
C ALA A 161 5.88 -1.08 17.48
N GLY A 162 4.59 -1.44 17.40
CA GLY A 162 3.66 -1.03 16.35
C GLY A 162 3.39 -2.10 15.28
N LYS A 163 4.22 -3.14 15.14
CA LYS A 163 3.96 -4.25 14.23
C LYS A 163 3.55 -5.52 14.98
N THR A 164 2.31 -5.94 14.76
CA THR A 164 1.73 -7.19 15.30
C THR A 164 1.14 -8.07 14.19
N ASP A 165 1.56 -7.84 12.93
CA ASP A 165 1.00 -8.48 11.74
C ASP A 165 -0.52 -8.23 11.57
N TYR A 166 -1.04 -7.15 12.18
CA TYR A 166 -2.45 -6.77 12.04
C TYR A 166 -2.82 -6.49 10.59
N HIS A 167 -1.97 -5.78 9.83
CA HIS A 167 -2.25 -5.49 8.41
C HIS A 167 -2.31 -6.77 7.57
N THR A 168 -1.38 -7.70 7.76
CA THR A 168 -1.28 -8.92 6.93
C THR A 168 -2.42 -9.88 7.25
N ILE A 169 -2.69 -10.12 8.53
CA ILE A 169 -3.81 -10.96 8.96
C ILE A 169 -5.16 -10.30 8.63
N GLY A 170 -5.27 -8.99 8.86
CA GLY A 170 -6.47 -8.21 8.53
C GLY A 170 -6.79 -8.22 7.04
N ALA A 171 -5.77 -8.05 6.18
CA ALA A 171 -5.89 -8.19 4.74
C ALA A 171 -6.43 -9.57 4.36
N CYS A 172 -5.85 -10.65 4.89
CA CYS A 172 -6.34 -12.01 4.65
C CYS A 172 -7.80 -12.20 5.07
N PHE A 173 -8.21 -11.69 6.24
CA PHE A 173 -9.60 -11.77 6.68
C PHE A 173 -10.56 -11.01 5.77
N GLU A 174 -10.15 -9.85 5.24
CA GLU A 174 -10.99 -9.11 4.30
C GLU A 174 -11.09 -9.83 2.94
N ILE A 175 -9.98 -10.40 2.45
CA ILE A 175 -9.95 -11.20 1.21
C ILE A 175 -10.86 -12.42 1.32
N LEU A 176 -10.85 -13.13 2.46
CA LEU A 176 -11.72 -14.30 2.69
C LEU A 176 -13.22 -14.01 2.57
N ARG A 177 -13.64 -12.74 2.62
CA ARG A 177 -15.06 -12.34 2.45
C ARG A 177 -15.49 -12.25 0.98
N VAL A 178 -14.55 -12.23 0.05
CA VAL A 178 -14.80 -12.04 -1.39
C VAL A 178 -14.28 -13.19 -2.25
N LEU A 179 -13.79 -14.25 -1.62
CA LEU A 179 -13.46 -15.53 -2.24
C LEU A 179 -14.63 -16.52 -2.13
#